data_AF-A0A060BYB8-F1
#
_entry.id   AF-A0A060BYB8-F1
#
_cell.length_a   1.000
_cell.length_b   1.000
_cell.length_c   1.000
_cell.angle_alpha   90.00
_cell.angle_beta   90.00
_cell.angle_gamma   90.00
#
_symmetry.space_group_name_H-M   'P 1'
#
loop_
_entity.id
_entity.type
_entity.pdbx_description
1 polymer ?
#
loop_
_entity_poly.entity_id
_entity_poly.type
_entity_poly.pdbx_seq_one_letter_code
_entity_poly.pdbx_strand_id
1 'polypeptide(L)'
;YLRSFGLMEVTGIDTIGETSGIFADEKSFNSNVVSLASYAFGQTFTVTPLQLIRAQAATINGGYLYTPYLVSQVQDGSGNVISQHDSTPVRQVVSAETSANVRKCLEYVVSDGTGKNGQVAGYRIGGKTGTADKTGDKEKMSWFPSMCFAPADNPQVIMLITMDSPSRTTGTYVSG
;
A
#
# COMPACT_ATOMS: atom_id res chain seq x y z
N TYR A 1 -8.56 -4.76 12.02
CA TYR A 1 -7.86 -4.87 10.72
C TYR A 1 -6.86 -3.75 10.46
N LEU A 2 -7.23 -2.45 10.48
CA LEU A 2 -6.26 -1.36 10.17
C LEU A 2 -4.97 -1.43 11.00
N ARG A 3 -5.10 -1.62 12.33
CA ARG A 3 -3.97 -1.85 13.23
C ARG A 3 -3.18 -3.11 12.85
N SER A 4 -3.85 -4.22 12.56
CA SER A 4 -3.22 -5.49 12.16
C SER A 4 -2.43 -5.37 10.86
N PHE A 5 -2.87 -4.54 9.92
CA PHE A 5 -2.15 -4.20 8.69
C PHE A 5 -1.01 -3.17 8.89
N GLY A 6 -0.80 -2.70 10.12
CA GLY A 6 0.27 -1.76 10.43
C GLY A 6 0.02 -0.33 9.97
N LEU A 7 -1.23 0.05 9.66
CA LEU A 7 -1.55 1.40 9.17
C LEU A 7 -1.55 2.45 10.30
N MET A 8 -1.75 2.01 11.54
CA MET A 8 -1.86 2.87 12.73
C MET A 8 -0.56 2.94 13.55
N GLU A 9 0.54 2.43 13.02
CA GLU A 9 1.85 2.38 13.68
C GLU A 9 2.97 2.66 12.66
N VAL A 10 4.11 3.15 13.14
CA VAL A 10 5.31 3.27 12.31
C VAL A 10 5.74 1.90 11.78
N THR A 11 6.38 1.87 10.62
CA THR A 11 6.78 0.62 9.95
C THR A 11 8.02 -0.01 10.56
N GLY A 12 8.89 0.77 11.20
CA GLY A 12 10.16 0.32 11.75
C GLY A 12 11.27 0.26 10.71
N ILE A 13 11.14 1.00 9.60
CA ILE A 13 12.17 1.10 8.57
C ILE A 13 13.46 1.69 9.14
N ASP A 14 14.59 1.25 8.59
CA ASP A 14 15.95 1.66 8.94
C ASP A 14 16.33 3.05 8.40
N THR A 15 15.42 4.02 8.53
CA THR A 15 15.65 5.43 8.21
C THR A 15 15.21 6.35 9.34
N ILE A 16 15.76 7.57 9.35
CA ILE A 16 15.33 8.64 10.24
C ILE A 16 14.06 9.32 9.72
N GLY A 17 13.30 9.93 10.63
CA GLY A 17 12.16 10.79 10.26
C GLY A 17 10.87 10.03 9.91
N GLU A 18 10.75 8.75 10.29
CA GLU A 18 9.50 8.03 10.13
C GLU A 18 8.38 8.66 10.97
N THR A 19 7.19 8.73 10.38
CA THR A 19 5.97 9.22 11.01
C THR A 19 4.83 8.23 10.80
N SER A 20 3.76 8.39 11.57
CA SER A 20 2.53 7.61 11.43
C SER A 20 1.40 8.45 10.86
N GLY A 21 0.49 7.78 10.16
CA GLY A 21 -0.81 8.34 9.79
C GLY A 21 -1.64 8.89 10.96
N ILE A 22 -2.63 9.71 10.64
CA ILE A 22 -3.56 10.31 11.60
C ILE A 22 -4.89 9.55 11.54
N PHE A 23 -5.36 9.09 12.70
CA PHE A 23 -6.61 8.38 12.87
C PHE A 23 -7.46 9.05 13.95
N ALA A 24 -8.77 8.79 13.94
CA ALA A 24 -9.63 9.13 15.07
C ALA A 24 -9.17 8.42 16.35
N ASP A 25 -9.42 9.05 17.50
CA ASP A 25 -9.13 8.47 18.81
C ASP A 25 -9.72 7.07 18.96
N GLU A 26 -8.98 6.17 19.60
CA GLU A 26 -9.38 4.77 19.75
C GLU A 26 -10.74 4.60 20.44
N LYS A 27 -11.08 5.51 21.37
CA LYS A 27 -12.37 5.53 22.06
C LYS A 27 -13.54 5.92 21.15
N SER A 28 -13.30 6.71 20.11
CA SER A 28 -14.32 7.17 19.17
C SER A 28 -14.24 6.47 17.80
N PHE A 29 -13.19 5.71 17.55
CA PHE A 29 -12.94 5.07 16.26
C PHE A 29 -14.12 4.20 15.80
N ASN A 30 -14.72 3.44 16.72
CA ASN A 30 -15.86 2.56 16.43
C ASN A 30 -17.22 3.15 16.82
N SER A 31 -17.30 4.42 17.25
CA SER A 31 -18.54 4.97 17.81
C SER A 31 -19.51 5.52 16.76
N ASN A 32 -19.04 5.79 15.54
CA ASN A 32 -19.85 6.35 14.47
C ASN A 32 -19.86 5.44 13.24
N VAL A 33 -21.05 4.94 12.87
CA VAL A 33 -21.27 4.06 11.71
C VAL A 33 -20.87 4.71 10.37
N VAL A 34 -21.06 6.03 10.24
CA VAL A 34 -20.68 6.79 9.04
C VAL A 34 -19.17 6.84 8.90
N SER A 35 -18.45 7.05 10.01
CA SER A 35 -16.99 7.01 10.02
C SER A 35 -16.48 5.60 9.70
N LEU A 36 -17.09 4.56 10.27
CA LEU A 36 -16.73 3.17 9.98
C LEU A 36 -16.88 2.82 8.50
N ALA A 37 -17.98 3.25 7.88
CA ALA A 37 -18.16 3.10 6.44
C ALA A 37 -17.07 3.85 5.66
N SER A 38 -16.77 5.10 6.05
CA SER A 38 -15.76 5.95 5.42
C SER A 38 -14.36 5.35 5.47
N TYR A 39 -13.97 4.74 6.60
CA TYR A 39 -12.69 4.07 6.73
C TYR A 39 -12.54 2.90 5.76
N ALA A 40 -13.62 2.17 5.45
CA ALA A 40 -13.57 0.98 4.60
C ALA A 40 -13.17 1.29 3.15
N PHE A 41 -13.45 2.51 2.66
CA PHE A 41 -13.04 2.97 1.34
C PHE A 41 -11.92 4.03 1.39
N GLY A 42 -11.19 4.11 2.51
CA GLY A 42 -9.95 4.87 2.62
C GLY A 42 -10.13 6.37 2.86
N GLN A 43 -11.26 6.79 3.40
CA GLN A 43 -11.52 8.18 3.76
C GLN A 43 -11.39 8.40 5.28
N THR A 44 -11.31 9.67 5.68
CA THR A 44 -11.31 10.14 7.09
C THR A 44 -10.12 9.71 7.96
N PHE A 45 -9.03 9.23 7.34
CA PHE A 45 -7.73 9.04 7.99
C PHE A 45 -6.61 9.31 6.99
N THR A 46 -5.38 9.49 7.48
CA THR A 46 -4.18 9.58 6.64
C THR A 46 -3.23 8.44 6.96
N VAL A 47 -2.41 8.04 5.99
CA VAL A 47 -1.33 7.06 6.14
C VAL A 47 -0.14 7.53 5.32
N THR A 48 1.06 7.11 5.69
CA THR A 48 2.23 7.33 4.84
C THR A 48 2.21 6.38 3.64
N PRO A 49 2.84 6.75 2.50
CA PRO A 49 2.99 5.84 1.36
C PRO A 49 3.64 4.50 1.75
N LEU A 50 4.59 4.54 2.69
CA LEU A 50 5.28 3.34 3.17
C LEU A 50 4.36 2.43 3.99
N GLN A 51 3.53 2.99 4.88
CA GLN A 51 2.49 2.23 5.59
C GLN A 51 1.51 1.59 4.59
N LEU A 52 1.09 2.35 3.58
CA LEU A 52 0.13 1.87 2.57
C LEU A 52 0.69 0.71 1.75
N ILE A 53 1.88 0.86 1.15
CA ILE A 53 2.48 -0.20 0.31
C ILE A 53 2.83 -1.44 1.13
N ARG A 54 3.27 -1.26 2.39
CA ARG A 54 3.54 -2.36 3.33
C ARG A 54 2.26 -3.15 3.65
N ALA A 55 1.16 -2.45 3.96
CA ALA A 55 -0.13 -3.09 4.20
C ALA A 55 -0.64 -3.83 2.95
N GLN A 56 -0.50 -3.22 1.77
CA GLN A 56 -0.87 -3.83 0.50
C GLN A 56 -0.04 -5.07 0.18
N ALA A 57 1.27 -5.04 0.42
CA ALA A 57 2.15 -6.20 0.26
C ALA A 57 1.68 -7.39 1.10
N ALA A 58 1.27 -7.14 2.35
CA ALA A 58 0.73 -8.19 3.22
C ALA A 58 -0.53 -8.85 2.66
N THR A 59 -1.34 -8.15 1.85
CA THR A 59 -2.53 -8.74 1.23
C THR A 59 -2.20 -9.71 0.10
N ILE A 60 -1.02 -9.61 -0.51
CA ILE A 60 -0.63 -10.38 -1.70
C ILE A 60 0.52 -11.36 -1.47
N ASN A 61 1.21 -11.32 -0.33
CA ASN A 61 2.40 -12.15 -0.08
C ASN A 61 2.13 -13.41 0.77
N GLY A 62 0.89 -13.89 0.82
CA GLY A 62 0.50 -15.00 1.71
C GLY A 62 -0.02 -14.54 3.07
N GLY A 63 -0.18 -13.23 3.27
CA GLY A 63 -0.82 -12.67 4.46
C GLY A 63 0.12 -12.13 5.51
N TYR A 64 1.41 -12.00 5.23
CA TYR A 64 2.43 -11.66 6.22
C TYR A 64 2.84 -10.19 6.15
N LEU A 65 2.82 -9.51 7.29
CA LEU A 65 3.31 -8.15 7.41
C LEU A 65 4.81 -8.17 7.75
N TYR A 66 5.62 -7.56 6.90
CA TYR A 66 7.07 -7.44 7.10
C TYR A 66 7.45 -6.01 7.46
N THR A 67 8.61 -5.85 8.10
CA THR A 67 9.28 -4.55 8.22
C THR A 67 9.99 -4.26 6.89
N PRO A 68 9.75 -3.11 6.25
CA PRO A 68 10.50 -2.71 5.05
C PRO A 68 11.89 -2.21 5.45
N TYR A 69 12.90 -2.50 4.62
CA TYR A 69 14.28 -2.09 4.83
C TYR A 69 14.85 -1.44 3.56
N LEU A 70 15.64 -0.38 3.74
CA LEU A 70 16.40 0.27 2.69
C LEU A 70 17.81 -0.34 2.56
N VAL A 71 18.44 -0.69 3.69
CA VAL A 71 19.79 -1.27 3.72
C VAL A 71 19.69 -2.79 3.68
N SER A 72 20.34 -3.43 2.71
CA SER A 72 20.36 -4.90 2.61
C SER A 72 21.31 -5.53 3.62
N GLN A 73 22.51 -4.96 3.78
CA GLN A 73 23.52 -5.38 4.74
C GLN A 73 24.53 -4.25 4.98
N VAL A 74 25.21 -4.30 6.13
CA VAL A 74 26.34 -3.45 6.46
C VAL A 74 27.60 -4.31 6.46
N GLN A 75 28.66 -3.81 5.80
CA GLN A 75 29.95 -4.48 5.71
C GLN A 75 31.07 -3.66 6.35
N ASP A 76 32.08 -4.34 6.87
CA ASP A 76 33.34 -3.69 7.28
C ASP A 76 34.22 -3.36 6.06
N GLY A 77 35.37 -2.72 6.30
CA GLY A 77 36.32 -2.36 5.24
C GLY A 77 36.97 -3.55 4.52
N SER A 78 36.79 -4.77 5.03
CA SER A 78 37.27 -6.02 4.41
C SER A 78 36.17 -6.78 3.66
N GLY A 79 34.93 -6.26 3.66
CA GLY A 79 33.78 -6.89 3.02
C GLY A 79 33.06 -7.93 3.89
N ASN A 80 33.41 -8.08 5.18
CA ASN A 80 32.68 -8.98 6.07
C ASN A 80 31.34 -8.37 6.45
N VAL A 81 30.27 -9.17 6.41
CA VAL A 81 28.93 -8.73 6.85
C VAL A 81 28.92 -8.59 8.37
N ILE A 82 28.68 -7.37 8.86
CA ILE A 82 28.59 -7.06 10.29
C ILE A 82 27.14 -6.94 10.76
N SER A 83 26.20 -6.67 9.84
CA SER A 83 24.78 -6.61 10.12
C SER A 83 23.97 -6.87 8.85
N GLN A 84 22.88 -7.62 8.98
CA GLN A 84 21.91 -7.89 7.92
C GLN A 84 20.55 -8.13 8.58
N HIS A 85 19.49 -7.64 7.95
CA HIS A 85 18.13 -7.89 8.43
C HIS A 85 17.69 -9.31 8.08
N ASP A 86 16.93 -9.95 8.97
CA ASP A 86 16.31 -11.23 8.67
C ASP A 86 14.94 -11.06 7.97
N SER A 87 14.43 -12.17 7.44
CA SER A 87 13.14 -12.21 6.74
C SER A 87 12.01 -12.68 7.66
N THR A 88 12.05 -12.32 8.95
CA THR A 88 11.01 -12.72 9.90
C THR A 88 9.79 -11.81 9.76
N PRO A 89 8.58 -12.35 9.56
CA PRO A 89 7.38 -11.53 9.52
C PRO A 89 7.06 -10.98 10.92
N VAL A 90 6.59 -9.73 10.98
CA VAL A 90 6.09 -9.12 12.22
C VAL A 90 4.86 -9.88 12.72
N ARG A 91 3.95 -10.23 11.80
CA ARG A 91 2.73 -10.99 12.08
C ARG A 91 2.08 -11.49 10.78
N GLN A 92 1.20 -12.48 10.89
CA GLN A 92 0.26 -12.84 9.83
C GLN A 92 -1.05 -12.07 10.03
N VAL A 93 -1.48 -11.32 9.02
CA VAL A 93 -2.67 -10.45 9.05
C VAL A 93 -3.90 -11.15 8.48
N VAL A 94 -3.71 -11.95 7.43
CA VAL A 94 -4.75 -12.75 6.77
C VAL A 94 -4.21 -14.13 6.42
N SER A 95 -5.09 -15.10 6.15
CA SER A 95 -4.65 -16.42 5.70
C SER A 95 -4.03 -16.36 4.29
N ALA A 96 -3.21 -17.36 3.97
CA ALA A 96 -2.67 -17.53 2.62
C ALA A 96 -3.77 -17.69 1.57
N GLU A 97 -4.90 -18.33 1.93
CA GLU A 97 -6.07 -18.47 1.06
C GLU A 97 -6.72 -17.10 0.77
N THR A 98 -6.96 -16.29 1.80
CA THR A 98 -7.47 -14.93 1.62
C THR A 98 -6.53 -14.11 0.76
N SER A 99 -5.22 -14.21 1.00
CA SER A 99 -4.22 -13.52 0.17
C SER A 99 -4.28 -13.95 -1.30
N ALA A 100 -4.41 -15.26 -1.57
CA ALA A 100 -4.55 -15.77 -2.93
C ALA A 100 -5.84 -15.29 -3.62
N ASN A 101 -6.95 -15.19 -2.89
CA ASN A 101 -8.20 -14.65 -3.41
C ASN A 101 -8.07 -13.15 -3.71
N VAL A 102 -7.40 -12.37 -2.84
CA VAL A 102 -7.12 -10.95 -3.10
C VAL A 102 -6.29 -10.78 -4.37
N ARG A 103 -5.25 -11.61 -4.59
CA ARG A 103 -4.44 -11.56 -5.82
C ARG A 103 -5.29 -11.74 -7.08
N LYS A 104 -6.19 -12.72 -7.10
CA LYS A 104 -7.11 -12.94 -8.23
C LYS A 104 -8.03 -11.74 -8.49
N CYS A 105 -8.58 -11.15 -7.43
CA CYS A 105 -9.41 -9.96 -7.55
C CYS A 105 -8.63 -8.77 -8.13
N LEU A 106 -7.39 -8.56 -7.68
CA LEU A 106 -6.54 -7.46 -8.15
C LEU A 106 -6.00 -7.69 -9.56
N GLU A 107 -5.76 -8.93 -9.96
CA GLU A 107 -5.46 -9.30 -11.35
C GLU A 107 -6.64 -8.94 -12.26
N TYR A 108 -7.87 -9.30 -11.86
CA TYR A 108 -9.08 -9.00 -12.61
C TYR A 108 -9.27 -7.50 -12.89
N VAL A 109 -8.90 -6.64 -11.93
CA VAL A 109 -8.96 -5.17 -12.10
C VAL A 109 -8.13 -4.70 -13.30
N VAL A 110 -7.00 -5.36 -13.56
CA VAL A 110 -6.07 -4.99 -14.64
C VAL A 110 -6.40 -5.73 -15.93
N SER A 111 -6.84 -6.99 -15.87
CA SER A 111 -7.24 -7.74 -17.08
C SER A 111 -8.54 -7.22 -17.70
N ASP A 112 -9.56 -7.02 -16.86
CA ASP A 112 -10.94 -6.81 -17.31
C ASP A 112 -11.62 -5.57 -16.69
N GLY A 113 -11.06 -5.03 -15.61
CA GLY A 113 -11.60 -3.87 -14.88
C GLY A 113 -11.14 -2.50 -15.38
N THR A 114 -11.01 -1.54 -14.45
CA THR A 114 -10.66 -0.13 -14.75
C THR A 114 -9.16 0.09 -14.95
N GLY A 115 -8.32 -0.88 -14.58
CA GLY A 115 -6.86 -0.79 -14.60
C GLY A 115 -6.18 -1.25 -15.89
N LYS A 116 -6.90 -1.34 -17.02
CA LYS A 116 -6.40 -1.97 -18.27
C LYS A 116 -5.09 -1.38 -18.80
N ASN A 117 -4.85 -0.10 -18.57
CA ASN A 117 -3.60 0.56 -18.98
C ASN A 117 -2.36 0.07 -18.20
N GLY A 118 -2.54 -0.68 -17.11
CA GLY A 118 -1.45 -1.26 -16.32
C GLY A 118 -0.95 -2.62 -16.85
N GLN A 119 -1.47 -3.12 -17.98
CA GLN A 119 -1.04 -4.38 -18.56
C GLN A 119 0.39 -4.30 -19.11
N VAL A 120 1.19 -5.34 -18.87
CA VAL A 120 2.54 -5.49 -19.41
C VAL A 120 2.61 -6.82 -20.14
N ALA A 121 2.96 -6.79 -21.43
CA ALA A 121 3.07 -8.00 -22.23
C ALA A 121 4.06 -8.99 -21.60
N GLY A 122 3.65 -10.26 -21.47
CA GLY A 122 4.46 -11.31 -20.85
C GLY A 122 4.39 -11.40 -19.33
N TYR A 123 3.69 -10.49 -18.65
CA TYR A 123 3.52 -10.52 -17.18
C TYR A 123 2.06 -10.51 -16.77
N ARG A 124 1.73 -11.31 -15.75
CA ARG A 124 0.45 -11.21 -15.04
C ARG A 124 0.54 -10.06 -14.06
N ILE A 125 -0.30 -9.04 -14.21
CA ILE A 125 -0.26 -7.83 -13.38
C ILE A 125 -1.52 -7.79 -12.53
N GLY A 126 -1.36 -7.56 -11.23
CA GLY A 126 -2.45 -7.18 -10.35
C GLY A 126 -2.31 -5.72 -9.91
N GLY A 127 -3.42 -5.05 -9.65
CA GLY A 127 -3.36 -3.67 -9.20
C GLY A 127 -4.69 -3.08 -8.78
N LYS A 128 -4.61 -1.86 -8.25
CA LYS A 128 -5.78 -1.06 -7.84
C LYS A 128 -5.50 0.42 -8.04
N THR A 129 -6.47 1.11 -8.62
CA THR A 129 -6.54 2.58 -8.64
C THR A 129 -7.20 3.10 -7.37
N GLY A 130 -6.75 4.24 -6.87
CA GLY A 130 -7.36 4.93 -5.75
C GLY A 130 -7.51 6.41 -6.05
N THR A 131 -8.48 7.03 -5.39
CA THR A 131 -8.73 8.46 -5.43
C THR A 131 -9.05 8.90 -4.01
N ALA A 132 -8.33 9.91 -3.52
CA ALA A 132 -8.58 10.51 -2.21
C ALA A 132 -8.66 12.03 -2.34
N ASP A 133 -9.72 12.63 -1.84
CA ASP A 133 -9.90 14.08 -1.90
C ASP A 133 -9.02 14.78 -0.87
N LYS A 134 -8.48 15.94 -1.23
CA LYS A 134 -7.72 16.78 -0.30
C LYS A 134 -8.69 17.56 0.59
N THR A 135 -8.60 17.33 1.90
CA THR A 135 -9.41 18.05 2.88
C THR A 135 -9.08 19.54 2.88
N GLY A 136 -10.11 20.40 2.84
CA GLY A 136 -9.97 21.85 2.97
C GLY A 136 -9.63 22.59 1.67
N ASP A 137 -9.49 21.86 0.56
CA ASP A 137 -9.21 22.48 -0.74
C ASP A 137 -10.50 22.95 -1.41
N LYS A 138 -10.57 24.24 -1.74
CA LYS A 138 -11.70 24.82 -2.47
C LYS A 138 -11.71 24.38 -3.94
N GLU A 139 -10.57 23.93 -4.46
CA GLU A 139 -10.39 23.57 -5.87
C GLU A 139 -10.68 22.09 -6.16
N LYS A 140 -11.15 21.30 -5.18
CA LYS A 140 -11.43 19.84 -5.32
C LYS A 140 -10.24 19.05 -5.85
N MET A 141 -9.06 19.33 -5.29
CA MET A 141 -7.84 18.60 -5.58
C MET A 141 -7.89 17.18 -4.99
N SER A 142 -7.25 16.22 -5.66
CA SER A 142 -7.26 14.82 -5.24
C SER A 142 -5.88 14.17 -5.40
N TRP A 143 -5.60 13.21 -4.52
CA TRP A 143 -4.49 12.27 -4.64
C TRP A 143 -4.93 11.03 -5.39
N PHE A 144 -4.09 10.53 -6.29
CA PHE A 144 -4.34 9.31 -7.06
C PHE A 144 -3.29 8.24 -6.75
N PRO A 145 -3.42 7.50 -5.63
CA PRO A 145 -2.58 6.34 -5.36
C PRO A 145 -2.97 5.19 -6.30
N SER A 146 -2.00 4.68 -7.05
CA SER A 146 -2.13 3.47 -7.86
C SER A 146 -1.13 2.44 -7.37
N MET A 147 -1.62 1.25 -7.03
CA MET A 147 -0.79 0.12 -6.64
C MET A 147 -0.80 -0.93 -7.75
N CYS A 148 0.37 -1.48 -8.07
CA CYS A 148 0.49 -2.64 -8.94
C CYS A 148 1.56 -3.61 -8.42
N PHE A 149 1.43 -4.88 -8.79
CA PHE A 149 2.38 -5.92 -8.45
C PHE A 149 2.48 -6.97 -9.54
N ALA A 150 3.61 -7.67 -9.58
CA ALA A 150 3.88 -8.69 -10.58
C ALA A 150 4.86 -9.76 -10.06
N PRO A 151 4.78 -10.98 -10.58
CA PRO A 151 3.62 -11.58 -11.27
C PRO A 151 2.39 -11.72 -10.34
N ALA A 152 1.18 -11.70 -10.89
CA ALA A 152 -0.04 -11.72 -10.07
C ALA A 152 -0.28 -13.04 -9.31
N ASP A 153 0.27 -14.15 -9.79
CA ASP A 153 0.19 -15.47 -9.16
C ASP A 153 1.29 -15.73 -8.14
N ASN A 154 2.49 -15.18 -8.36
CA ASN A 154 3.63 -15.26 -7.45
C ASN A 154 4.33 -13.91 -7.31
N PRO A 155 3.78 -12.94 -6.55
CA PRO A 155 4.28 -11.57 -6.51
C PRO A 155 5.74 -11.49 -6.06
N GLN A 156 6.58 -10.83 -6.86
CA GLN A 156 7.99 -10.56 -6.57
C GLN A 156 8.25 -9.07 -6.34
N VAL A 157 7.44 -8.21 -6.97
CA VAL A 157 7.54 -6.76 -6.87
C VAL A 157 6.17 -6.14 -6.63
N ILE A 158 6.13 -5.07 -5.85
CA ILE A 158 4.97 -4.20 -5.65
C ILE A 158 5.43 -2.75 -5.82
N MET A 159 4.59 -1.93 -6.43
CA MET A 159 4.83 -0.52 -6.67
C MET A 159 3.62 0.27 -6.23
N LEU A 160 3.86 1.40 -5.57
CA LEU A 160 2.87 2.42 -5.26
C LEU A 160 3.30 3.71 -5.95
N ILE A 161 2.43 4.23 -6.82
CA ILE A 161 2.59 5.52 -7.48
C ILE A 161 1.52 6.45 -6.95
N THR A 162 1.90 7.63 -6.47
CA THR A 162 0.95 8.66 -6.03
C THR A 162 1.11 9.90 -6.90
N MET A 163 0.01 10.33 -7.53
CA MET A 163 -0.02 11.61 -8.24
C MET A 163 -0.77 12.65 -7.41
N ASP A 164 -0.18 13.83 -7.30
CA ASP A 164 -0.81 15.02 -6.73
C ASP A 164 -1.57 15.74 -7.86
N SER A 165 -2.89 15.76 -7.78
CA SER A 165 -3.77 16.56 -8.64
C SER A 165 -3.41 16.54 -10.14
N PRO A 166 -3.28 15.35 -10.75
CA PRO A 166 -3.04 15.25 -12.18
C PRO A 166 -4.18 15.90 -12.97
N SER A 167 -3.85 16.58 -14.07
CA SER A 167 -4.79 17.30 -14.89
C SER A 167 -4.56 16.99 -16.37
N ARG A 168 -5.64 16.99 -17.15
CA ARG A 168 -5.53 16.89 -18.62
C ARG A 168 -4.74 18.06 -19.20
N THR A 169 -4.79 19.23 -18.56
CA THR A 169 -4.03 20.42 -18.95
C THR A 169 -2.53 20.24 -18.69
N THR A 170 -2.14 19.38 -17.73
CA THR A 170 -0.75 19.01 -17.47
C THR A 170 -0.30 17.74 -18.21
N GLY A 171 -1.11 17.26 -19.17
CA GLY A 171 -0.75 16.13 -20.06
C GLY A 171 -0.97 14.74 -19.45
N THR A 172 -1.60 14.62 -18.28
CA THR A 172 -1.85 13.32 -17.62
C THR A 172 -3.31 12.87 -17.82
N TYR A 173 -3.50 11.65 -18.33
CA TYR A 173 -4.82 11.05 -18.44
C TYR A 173 -5.25 10.51 -17.07
N VAL A 174 -6.35 11.07 -16.53
CA VAL A 174 -6.94 10.65 -15.27
C VAL A 174 -8.20 9.85 -15.57
N SER A 175 -8.20 8.56 -15.21
CA SER A 175 -9.40 7.71 -15.21
C SER A 175 -9.44 6.85 -13.95
N GLY A 176 -10.60 6.86 -13.28
CA GLY A 176 -10.94 5.96 -12.18
C GLY A 176 -11.78 4.79 -12.67
#